data_AF-A0A8I1N4G0-F1
#
_entry.id   AF-A0A8I1N4G0-F1
#
_cell.length_a   1.000
_cell.length_b   1.000
_cell.length_c   1.000
_cell.angle_alpha   90.00
_cell.angle_beta   90.00
_cell.angle_gamma   90.00
#
_symmetry.space_group_name_H-M   'P 1'
#
loop_
_entity.id
_entity.type
_entity.pdbx_description
1 polymer ?
#
loop_
_entity_poly.entity_id
_entity_poly.type
_entity_poly.pdbx_seq_one_letter_code
_entity_poly.pdbx_strand_id
1 'polypeptide(L)'
;MSHTIRGKSKLLARVRRIRGQVEALERALEAEKGCAVILHQIAAARGAINGLMAEVLEAHVRTHITDPAITSDAERTQGADELIEVLRTYIK
;
A
#
# COMPACT_ATOMS: atom_id res chain seq x y z
N MET A 1 -0.16 1.95 -19.22
CA MET A 1 0.83 1.09 -18.51
C MET A 1 0.56 1.17 -17.01
N SER A 2 0.70 0.08 -16.25
CA SER A 2 0.49 0.13 -14.79
C SER A 2 1.52 1.07 -14.16
N HIS A 3 1.05 2.07 -13.40
CA HIS A 3 1.88 3.06 -12.70
C HIS A 3 2.89 2.43 -11.72
N THR A 4 2.63 1.19 -11.29
CA THR A 4 3.53 0.38 -10.45
C THR A 4 4.88 0.06 -11.10
N ILE A 5 5.00 0.22 -12.43
CA ILE A 5 6.22 -0.09 -13.19
C ILE A 5 7.26 1.04 -13.07
N ARG A 6 6.85 2.33 -13.07
CA ARG A 6 7.78 3.48 -12.96
C ARG A 6 8.42 3.61 -11.57
N GLY A 7 7.77 3.09 -10.53
CA GLY A 7 8.26 3.08 -9.13
C GLY A 7 8.65 1.69 -8.61
N LYS A 8 8.79 0.69 -9.49
CA LYS A 8 8.85 -0.73 -9.12
C LYS A 8 9.92 -1.06 -8.07
N SER A 9 11.13 -0.54 -8.22
CA SER A 9 12.24 -0.81 -7.29
C SER A 9 11.95 -0.30 -5.87
N LYS A 10 11.38 0.90 -5.75
CA LYS A 10 11.01 1.53 -4.48
C LYS A 10 9.85 0.79 -3.81
N LEU A 11 8.82 0.43 -4.57
CA LEU A 11 7.68 -0.35 -4.08
C LEU A 11 8.15 -1.74 -3.59
N LEU A 12 9.00 -2.43 -4.37
CA LEU A 12 9.58 -3.71 -3.97
C LEU A 12 10.44 -3.59 -2.70
N ALA A 13 11.20 -2.50 -2.54
CA ALA A 13 11.98 -2.27 -1.32
C ALA A 13 11.07 -2.12 -0.09
N ARG A 14 9.93 -1.43 -0.21
CA ARG A 14 8.93 -1.33 0.87
C ARG A 14 8.29 -2.68 1.18
N VAL A 15 7.89 -3.44 0.17
CA VAL A 15 7.32 -4.79 0.34
C VAL A 15 8.31 -5.72 1.06
N ARG A 16 9.59 -5.70 0.68
CA ARG A 16 10.64 -6.50 1.35
C ARG A 16 10.82 -6.09 2.81
N ARG A 17 10.72 -4.79 3.12
CA ARG A 17 10.78 -4.30 4.51
C ARG A 17 9.58 -4.79 5.33
N ILE A 18 8.37 -4.70 4.79
CA ILE A 18 7.14 -5.20 5.43
C ILE A 18 7.26 -6.70 5.69
N ARG A 19 7.74 -7.48 4.71
CA ARG A 19 7.99 -8.91 4.88
C ARG A 19 8.91 -9.18 6.08
N GLY A 20 10.02 -8.47 6.19
CA GLY A 20 10.93 -8.60 7.34
C GLY A 20 10.28 -8.24 8.68
N GLN A 21 9.33 -7.31 8.71
CA GLN A 21 8.55 -7.00 9.92
C GLN A 21 7.59 -8.15 10.29
N VAL A 22 6.94 -8.76 9.31
CA VAL A 22 6.04 -9.92 9.52
C VAL A 22 6.84 -11.14 9.98
N GLU A 23 7.97 -11.44 9.35
CA GLU A 23 8.88 -12.50 9.79
C GLU A 23 9.41 -12.25 11.21
N ALA A 24 9.63 -10.99 11.60
CA ALA A 24 10.04 -10.65 12.96
C ALA A 24 8.92 -10.83 13.99
N LEU A 25 7.66 -10.60 13.59
CA LEU A 25 6.47 -10.87 14.40
C LEU A 25 6.28 -12.37 14.64
N GLU A 26 6.42 -13.18 13.59
CA GLU A 26 6.38 -14.64 13.68
C GLU A 26 7.42 -15.17 14.68
N ARG A 27 8.70 -14.78 14.53
CA ARG A 27 9.76 -15.17 15.47
C ARG A 27 9.49 -14.71 16.91
N ALA A 28 8.85 -13.55 17.09
CA ALA A 28 8.51 -13.06 18.43
C ALA A 28 7.39 -13.89 19.08
N LEU A 29 6.45 -14.41 18.30
CA LEU A 29 5.41 -15.33 18.75
C LEU A 29 6.00 -16.71 19.08
N GLU A 30 6.86 -17.26 18.21
CA GLU A 30 7.57 -18.53 18.44
C GLU A 30 8.44 -18.49 19.70
N ALA A 31 9.05 -17.33 19.98
CA ALA A 31 9.87 -17.10 21.16
C ALA A 31 9.06 -16.63 22.39
N GLU A 32 7.73 -16.74 22.36
CA GLU A 32 6.80 -16.39 23.44
C GLU A 32 7.08 -15.00 24.07
N LYS A 33 7.37 -14.01 23.23
CA LYS A 33 7.64 -12.64 23.70
C LYS A 33 6.38 -12.01 24.30
N GLY A 34 6.59 -11.12 25.27
CA GLY A 34 5.50 -10.44 25.97
C GLY A 34 4.60 -9.60 25.06
N CYS A 35 3.32 -9.48 25.44
CA CYS A 35 2.27 -8.85 24.64
C CYS A 35 2.61 -7.44 24.16
N ALA A 36 3.32 -6.63 24.96
CA ALA A 36 3.74 -5.29 24.56
C ALA A 36 4.64 -5.30 23.31
N VAL A 37 5.56 -6.25 23.20
CA VAL A 37 6.46 -6.40 22.04
C VAL A 37 5.65 -6.75 20.80
N ILE A 38 4.73 -7.72 20.93
CA ILE A 38 3.84 -8.16 19.86
C ILE A 38 2.98 -6.99 19.35
N LEU A 39 2.37 -6.22 20.26
CA LEU A 39 1.55 -5.05 19.91
C LEU A 39 2.37 -3.98 19.17
N HIS A 40 3.59 -3.70 19.61
CA HIS A 40 4.46 -2.75 18.91
C HIS A 40 4.85 -3.23 17.50
N GLN A 41 5.13 -4.52 17.32
CA GLN A 41 5.45 -5.08 16.01
C GLN A 41 4.24 -5.06 15.06
N ILE A 42 3.05 -5.41 15.54
CA ILE A 42 1.79 -5.29 14.78
C ILE A 42 1.57 -3.83 14.36
N ALA A 43 1.70 -2.89 15.28
CA ALA A 43 1.53 -1.46 14.99
C ALA A 43 2.53 -0.97 13.93
N ALA A 44 3.79 -1.41 14.01
CA ALA A 44 4.83 -1.07 13.03
C ALA A 44 4.54 -1.66 11.64
N ALA A 45 4.12 -2.92 11.56
CA ALA A 45 3.74 -3.56 10.30
C ALA A 45 2.52 -2.88 9.67
N ARG A 46 1.49 -2.59 10.47
CA ARG A 46 0.29 -1.85 10.03
C ARG A 46 0.66 -0.47 9.47
N GLY A 47 1.51 0.28 10.17
CA GLY A 47 1.99 1.59 9.72
C GLY A 47 2.73 1.52 8.38
N ALA A 48 3.57 0.50 8.20
CA ALA A 48 4.31 0.31 6.96
C ALA A 48 3.38 -0.06 5.77
N ILE A 49 2.38 -0.91 6.00
CA ILE A 49 1.35 -1.25 5.01
C ILE A 49 0.54 -0.01 4.63
N ASN A 50 0.08 0.78 5.60
CA ASN A 50 -0.64 2.03 5.34
C ASN A 50 0.20 3.03 4.54
N GLY A 51 1.49 3.16 4.85
CA GLY A 51 2.41 4.00 4.08
C GLY A 51 2.60 3.53 2.64
N LEU A 52 2.65 2.21 2.40
CA LEU A 52 2.68 1.65 1.04
C LEU A 52 1.37 1.91 0.30
N MET A 53 0.22 1.73 0.95
CA MET A 53 -1.10 2.02 0.39
C MET A 53 -1.19 3.47 -0.08
N ALA A 54 -0.83 4.43 0.77
CA ALA A 54 -0.86 5.85 0.43
C ALA A 54 -0.02 6.18 -0.81
N GLU A 55 1.18 5.61 -0.92
CA GLU A 55 2.07 5.82 -2.07
C GLU A 55 1.48 5.25 -3.38
N VAL A 56 0.84 4.08 -3.33
CA VAL A 56 0.19 3.47 -4.50
C VAL A 56 -1.07 4.27 -4.90
N LEU A 57 -1.89 4.68 -3.93
CA LEU A 57 -3.08 5.50 -4.19
C LEU A 57 -2.72 6.84 -4.83
N GLU A 58 -1.69 7.52 -4.33
CA GLU A 58 -1.22 8.78 -4.93
C GLU A 58 -0.80 8.55 -6.39
N ALA A 59 -0.01 7.51 -6.66
CA ALA A 59 0.43 7.18 -8.00
C ALA A 59 -0.75 6.85 -8.95
N HIS A 60 -1.77 6.17 -8.45
CA HIS A 60 -3.01 5.88 -9.18
C HIS A 60 -3.73 7.17 -9.59
N VAL A 61 -3.98 8.08 -8.63
CA VAL A 61 -4.62 9.38 -8.90
C VAL A 61 -3.84 10.18 -9.93
N ARG A 62 -2.51 10.25 -9.79
CA ARG A 62 -1.64 11.00 -10.70
C ARG A 62 -1.63 10.45 -12.12
N THR A 63 -1.77 9.14 -12.28
CA THR A 63 -1.62 8.48 -13.59
C THR A 63 -2.94 8.26 -14.30
N HIS A 64 -4.02 7.97 -13.58
CA HIS A 64 -5.28 7.50 -14.17
C HIS A 64 -6.44 8.47 -14.01
N ILE A 65 -6.28 9.52 -13.21
CA ILE A 65 -7.34 10.50 -12.96
C ILE A 65 -6.90 11.91 -13.31
N THR A 66 -5.65 12.29 -13.03
CA THR A 66 -5.18 13.68 -13.17
C THR A 66 -4.11 13.87 -14.24
N ASP A 67 -3.69 12.80 -14.92
CA ASP A 67 -2.71 12.90 -16.01
C ASP A 67 -3.27 13.75 -17.16
N PRO A 68 -2.60 14.85 -17.55
CA PRO A 68 -3.03 15.69 -18.68
C PRO A 68 -3.09 14.95 -20.02
N ALA A 69 -2.40 13.82 -20.16
CA ALA A 69 -2.46 12.98 -21.35
C ALA A 69 -3.80 12.24 -21.51
N ILE A 70 -4.61 12.15 -20.46
CA ILE A 70 -5.96 11.56 -20.51
C ILE A 70 -6.92 12.56 -21.13
N THR A 71 -7.29 12.33 -22.39
CA THR A 71 -8.24 13.18 -23.13
C THR A 71 -9.66 12.61 -23.12
N SER A 72 -9.86 11.38 -22.64
CA SER A 72 -11.16 10.72 -22.59
C SER A 72 -11.78 10.82 -21.20
N ASP A 73 -12.99 11.38 -21.11
CA ASP A 73 -13.76 11.43 -19.86
C ASP A 73 -14.13 10.04 -19.35
N ALA A 74 -14.36 9.09 -20.26
CA ALA A 74 -14.65 7.70 -19.90
C ALA A 74 -13.44 7.04 -19.23
N GLU A 75 -12.23 7.27 -19.76
CA GLU A 75 -10.98 6.76 -19.15
C GLU A 75 -10.73 7.38 -17.77
N ARG A 76 -10.95 8.69 -17.64
CA ARG A 76 -10.84 9.40 -16.36
C ARG A 76 -11.83 8.88 -15.31
N THR A 77 -13.07 8.64 -15.73
CA THR A 77 -14.15 8.10 -14.87
C THR A 77 -13.80 6.70 -14.39
N GLN A 78 -13.33 5.83 -15.31
CA GLN A 78 -12.87 4.49 -14.96
C GLN A 78 -11.77 4.51 -13.89
N GLY A 79 -10.77 5.38 -14.03
CA GLY A 79 -9.71 5.53 -13.02
C GLY A 79 -10.24 5.97 -11.65
N ALA A 80 -11.27 6.81 -11.62
CA ALA A 80 -11.92 7.26 -10.39
C ALA A 80 -12.78 6.16 -9.75
N ASP A 81 -13.51 5.38 -10.54
CA ASP A 81 -14.33 4.28 -10.05
C ASP A 81 -13.47 3.18 -9.40
N GLU A 82 -12.35 2.82 -10.04
CA GLU A 82 -11.35 1.90 -9.47
C GLU A 82 -10.85 2.37 -8.09
N LEU A 83 -10.59 3.67 -7.95
CA LEU A 83 -10.18 4.25 -6.67
C LEU A 83 -11.30 4.18 -5.63
N ILE A 84 -12.54 4.49 -5.99
CA ILE A 84 -13.70 4.44 -5.09
C ILE A 84 -13.90 3.02 -4.54
N GLU A 85 -13.76 1.99 -5.39
CA GLU A 85 -13.88 0.58 -4.96
C GLU A 85 -12.83 0.21 -3.89
N VAL A 86 -11.57 0.63 -4.09
CA VAL A 86 -10.51 0.41 -3.12
C VAL A 86 -10.78 1.16 -1.82
N LEU A 87 -11.20 2.42 -1.88
CA LEU A 87 -11.49 3.24 -0.70
C LEU A 87 -12.65 2.67 0.14
N ARG A 88 -13.69 2.11 -0.49
CA ARG A 88 -14.78 1.41 0.23
C ARG A 88 -14.30 0.22 1.05
N THR A 89 -13.18 -0.40 0.65
CA THR A 89 -12.59 -1.52 1.39
C THR A 89 -11.61 -1.02 2.46
N TYR A 90 -10.92 0.08 2.18
CA TYR A 90 -9.88 0.63 3.05
C TYR A 90 -10.41 1.45 4.24
N ILE A 91 -11.54 2.15 4.08
CA ILE A 91 -12.13 3.04 5.12
C ILE A 91 -13.21 2.30 5.94
N LYS A 92 -13.12 0.97 6.06
CA LYS A 92 -13.98 0.21 7.00
C LYS A 92 -13.32 0.17 8.37
#